data_AF-A0A7S0BM97-F1
#
_entry.id   AF-A0A7S0BM97-F1
#
_cell.length_a   1.000
_cell.length_b   1.000
_cell.length_c   1.000
_cell.angle_alpha   90.00
_cell.angle_beta   90.00
_cell.angle_gamma   90.00
#
_symmetry.space_group_name_H-M   'P 1'
#
loop_
_entity.id
_entity.type
_entity.pdbx_description
1 polymer ?
#
loop_
_entity_poly.entity_id
_entity_poly.type
_entity_poly.pdbx_seq_one_letter_code
_entity_poly.pdbx_strand_id
1 'polypeptide(L)'
;MFRYGSLMRRAGVGFGRQVRFDSSVSVSINGKVSEVPKGSTIIQACELGGVEVPRFCYHERLSIAGNCRMCLVEVAKSPKLVASCAMPVMDGMEIMTDTPKVKKAREGVLEFLLVNHPLDCPICDQGGECDLQDQAMVFGSDRGRFYEYKRSVEDKYCGPLIKTIMTRCIHCTRCVRFATEIAGVEDLGTTGRGRDTEIGTYVEKIFGSELSGNVVDLCPVGAITQKSYSFAVEKNIQSDEYKKSALSPRNQPTFCRASAFEELVSFDVKPKQAELQH
;
A
#
# COMPACT_ATOMS: atom_id res chain seq x y z
N MET A 1 11.62 -51.03 29.35
CA MET A 1 12.70 -51.72 28.62
C MET A 1 12.31 -51.78 27.14
N PHE A 2 13.24 -51.39 26.29
CA PHE A 2 13.13 -51.02 24.88
C PHE A 2 12.64 -52.12 23.92
N ARG A 3 11.98 -51.71 22.81
CA ARG A 3 12.27 -52.13 21.41
C ARG A 3 11.40 -51.30 20.44
N TYR A 4 11.96 -50.23 19.86
CA TYR A 4 12.49 -50.16 18.48
C TYR A 4 11.47 -50.52 17.38
N GLY A 5 10.91 -49.47 16.75
CA GLY A 5 10.24 -49.51 15.45
C GLY A 5 10.81 -48.38 14.59
N SER A 6 11.35 -48.76 13.45
CA SER A 6 12.29 -48.04 12.58
C SER A 6 11.77 -46.75 11.94
N LEU A 7 12.66 -45.75 11.89
CA LEU A 7 12.68 -44.69 10.89
C LEU A 7 12.56 -45.27 9.48
N MET A 8 11.67 -44.70 8.65
CA MET A 8 12.05 -44.35 7.28
C MET A 8 11.16 -43.27 6.69
N ARG A 9 11.85 -42.23 6.21
CA ARG A 9 11.37 -40.99 5.60
C ARG A 9 10.62 -41.27 4.30
N ARG A 10 9.59 -40.47 4.02
CA ARG A 10 9.36 -39.90 2.68
C ARG A 10 8.74 -38.51 2.83
N ALA A 11 9.59 -37.52 2.57
CA ALA A 11 9.21 -36.13 2.43
C ALA A 11 8.43 -35.96 1.11
N GLY A 12 7.19 -35.50 1.22
CA GLY A 12 6.44 -34.90 0.12
C GLY A 12 6.05 -33.50 0.57
N VAL A 13 6.78 -32.50 0.09
CA VAL A 13 6.60 -31.09 0.44
C VAL A 13 5.42 -30.54 -0.37
N GLY A 14 4.24 -30.49 0.25
CA GLY A 14 3.10 -29.72 -0.25
C GLY A 14 3.13 -28.31 0.34
N PHE A 15 3.53 -27.32 -0.45
CA PHE A 15 3.41 -25.91 -0.11
C PHE A 15 1.95 -25.46 -0.24
N GLY A 16 1.21 -25.66 0.85
CA GLY A 16 -0.15 -25.17 1.06
C GLY A 16 -0.38 -25.16 2.55
N ARG A 17 0.06 -24.09 3.23
CA ARG A 17 -0.09 -23.95 4.67
C ARG A 17 -1.56 -23.67 5.00
N GLN A 18 -2.38 -24.72 5.00
CA GLN A 18 -3.69 -24.69 5.66
C GLN A 18 -3.42 -24.54 7.16
N VAL A 19 -3.48 -23.31 7.66
CA VAL A 19 -3.51 -23.05 9.10
C VAL A 19 -4.89 -23.53 9.58
N ARG A 20 -4.93 -24.65 10.29
CA ARG A 20 -6.13 -25.05 11.06
C ARG A 20 -6.33 -24.00 12.16
N PHE A 21 -7.26 -23.07 11.95
CA PHE A 21 -7.71 -22.16 13.01
C PHE A 21 -8.79 -22.88 13.82
N ASP A 22 -8.39 -23.76 14.73
CA ASP A 22 -9.32 -24.52 15.59
C ASP A 22 -9.93 -23.67 16.73
N SER A 23 -9.85 -22.34 16.66
CA SER A 23 -10.50 -21.44 17.61
C SER A 23 -10.91 -20.13 16.95
N SER A 24 -12.21 -19.89 16.81
CA SER A 24 -12.79 -18.58 16.51
C SER A 24 -12.94 -17.77 17.81
N VAL A 25 -12.94 -16.46 17.67
CA VAL A 25 -13.09 -15.49 18.75
C VAL A 25 -14.29 -14.61 18.43
N SER A 26 -15.11 -14.32 19.44
CA SER A 26 -16.29 -13.46 19.29
C SER A 26 -15.92 -12.00 19.54
N VAL A 27 -16.24 -11.12 18.59
CA VAL A 27 -16.06 -9.67 18.74
C VAL A 27 -17.29 -8.89 18.34
N SER A 28 -17.48 -7.74 18.96
CA SER A 28 -18.52 -6.78 18.59
C SER A 28 -17.92 -5.63 17.81
N ILE A 29 -18.34 -5.46 16.56
CA ILE A 29 -17.92 -4.36 15.67
C ILE A 29 -19.12 -3.45 15.48
N ASN A 30 -19.07 -2.23 16.01
CA ASN A 30 -20.18 -1.27 15.98
C ASN A 30 -21.52 -1.87 16.49
N GLY A 31 -21.45 -2.75 17.50
CA GLY A 31 -22.62 -3.45 18.05
C GLY A 31 -23.05 -4.72 17.30
N LYS A 32 -22.40 -5.06 16.18
CA LYS A 32 -22.64 -6.33 15.47
C LYS A 32 -21.63 -7.39 15.92
N VAL A 33 -22.13 -8.53 16.37
CA VAL A 33 -21.27 -9.66 16.74
C VAL A 33 -20.75 -10.33 15.48
N SER A 34 -19.45 -10.57 15.39
CA SER A 34 -18.77 -11.24 14.29
C SER A 34 -17.77 -12.26 14.84
N GLU A 35 -17.72 -13.42 14.22
CA GLU A 35 -16.75 -14.47 14.56
C GLU A 35 -15.51 -14.34 13.67
N VAL A 36 -14.35 -14.31 14.31
CA VAL A 36 -13.08 -14.05 13.63
C VAL A 36 -12.03 -15.08 14.05
N PRO A 37 -11.18 -15.60 13.15
CA PRO A 37 -10.11 -16.53 13.52
C PRO A 37 -9.18 -15.93 14.59
N LYS A 38 -8.86 -16.72 15.63
CA LYS A 38 -7.97 -16.28 16.72
C LYS A 38 -6.61 -15.83 16.20
N GLY A 39 -6.18 -14.63 16.57
CA GLY A 39 -4.88 -14.07 16.14
C GLY A 39 -4.97 -13.17 14.91
N SER A 40 -6.17 -12.97 14.35
CA SER A 40 -6.44 -11.86 13.44
C SER A 40 -6.20 -10.51 14.10
N THR A 41 -5.87 -9.51 13.29
CA THR A 41 -5.81 -8.11 13.72
C THR A 41 -7.19 -7.48 13.74
N ILE A 42 -7.36 -6.36 14.45
CA ILE A 42 -8.64 -5.65 14.48
C ILE A 42 -9.06 -5.20 13.08
N ILE A 43 -8.11 -4.79 12.22
CA ILE A 43 -8.45 -4.37 10.84
C ILE A 43 -9.04 -5.53 10.03
N GLN A 44 -8.48 -6.74 10.15
CA GLN A 44 -8.99 -7.93 9.48
C GLN A 44 -10.36 -8.33 10.03
N ALA A 45 -10.58 -8.19 11.34
CA ALA A 45 -11.89 -8.39 11.94
C ALA A 45 -12.93 -7.40 11.41
N CYS A 46 -12.58 -6.12 11.31
CA CYS A 46 -13.45 -5.10 10.73
C CYS A 46 -13.80 -5.41 9.26
N GLU A 47 -12.81 -5.81 8.46
CA GLU A 47 -13.01 -6.20 7.05
C GLU A 47 -13.98 -7.40 6.93
N LEU A 48 -13.84 -8.42 7.78
CA LEU A 48 -14.77 -9.56 7.84
C LEU A 48 -16.18 -9.16 8.32
N GLY A 49 -16.28 -8.14 9.18
CA GLY A 49 -17.54 -7.54 9.61
C GLY A 49 -18.16 -6.58 8.59
N GLY A 50 -17.54 -6.39 7.42
CA GLY A 50 -18.00 -5.49 6.36
C GLY A 50 -17.77 -4.01 6.66
N VAL A 51 -16.84 -3.68 7.56
CA VAL A 51 -16.47 -2.30 7.89
C VAL A 51 -15.04 -2.03 7.44
N GLU A 52 -14.88 -1.13 6.47
CA GLU A 52 -13.58 -0.74 5.97
C GLU A 52 -12.93 0.34 6.85
N VAL A 53 -11.70 0.08 7.30
CA VAL A 53 -10.92 1.03 8.09
C VAL A 53 -9.85 1.66 7.20
N PRO A 54 -9.72 3.01 7.18
CA PRO A 54 -8.75 3.68 6.31
C PRO A 54 -7.31 3.30 6.69
N ARG A 55 -6.49 3.08 5.66
CA ARG A 55 -5.13 2.53 5.78
C ARG A 55 -4.18 3.16 4.76
N PHE A 56 -2.93 3.40 5.16
CA PHE A 56 -1.84 3.80 4.25
C PHE A 56 -0.63 2.86 4.31
N CYS A 57 -0.10 2.56 5.50
CA CYS A 57 1.09 1.69 5.61
C CYS A 57 0.76 0.20 5.69
N TYR A 58 -0.48 -0.14 6.05
CA TYR A 58 -0.93 -1.53 6.12
C TYR A 58 -1.20 -2.06 4.70
N HIS A 59 -0.78 -3.29 4.46
CA HIS A 59 -1.04 -4.05 3.25
C HIS A 59 -1.06 -5.52 3.65
N GLU A 60 -2.06 -6.27 3.21
CA GLU A 60 -2.31 -7.64 3.70
C GLU A 60 -1.16 -8.63 3.44
N ARG A 61 -0.40 -8.40 2.36
CA ARG A 61 0.73 -9.27 1.96
C ARG A 61 2.09 -8.84 2.50
N LEU A 62 2.15 -7.73 3.24
CA LEU A 62 3.39 -7.24 3.83
C LEU A 62 3.25 -7.25 5.36
N SER A 63 4.37 -7.25 6.07
CA SER A 63 4.42 -7.19 7.54
C SER A 63 3.61 -6.07 8.28
N ILE A 64 3.62 -6.17 9.61
CA ILE A 64 3.23 -5.15 10.59
C ILE A 64 4.09 -3.88 10.64
N ALA A 65 3.70 -2.67 10.17
CA ALA A 65 4.48 -1.44 10.44
C ALA A 65 3.88 -0.54 11.55
N GLY A 66 2.77 0.15 11.27
CA GLY A 66 2.15 1.07 12.23
C GLY A 66 2.67 2.52 12.17
N ASN A 67 3.26 2.95 11.06
CA ASN A 67 3.84 4.29 10.89
C ASN A 67 2.78 5.39 10.71
N CYS A 68 1.72 5.13 9.94
CA CYS A 68 0.80 6.19 9.50
C CYS A 68 -0.34 6.53 10.48
N ARG A 69 -0.68 5.62 11.42
CA ARG A 69 -1.75 5.80 12.42
C ARG A 69 -3.13 6.20 11.86
N MET A 70 -3.41 6.02 10.57
CA MET A 70 -4.73 6.29 9.99
C MET A 70 -5.82 5.31 10.47
N CYS A 71 -5.39 4.09 10.81
CA CYS A 71 -6.24 2.99 11.24
C CYS A 71 -6.62 3.04 12.73
N LEU A 72 -6.72 4.23 13.33
CA LEU A 72 -7.10 4.35 14.74
C LEU A 72 -8.57 4.01 14.93
N VAL A 73 -8.86 3.22 15.96
CA VAL A 73 -10.21 2.81 16.38
C VAL A 73 -10.36 2.90 17.89
N GLU A 74 -11.59 3.04 18.37
CA GLU A 74 -11.90 3.06 19.80
C GLU A 74 -12.26 1.63 20.24
N VAL A 75 -11.69 1.20 21.36
CA VAL A 75 -12.00 -0.08 21.99
C VAL A 75 -12.53 0.23 23.38
N ALA A 76 -13.70 -0.31 23.75
CA ALA A 76 -14.44 0.12 24.95
C ALA A 76 -13.63 0.09 26.25
N LYS A 77 -12.69 -0.85 26.38
CA LYS A 77 -11.82 -1.04 27.56
C LYS A 77 -10.45 -0.36 27.46
N SER A 78 -10.20 0.44 26.42
CA SER A 78 -8.93 1.14 26.22
C SER A 78 -9.07 2.64 26.46
N PRO A 79 -8.21 3.26 27.28
CA PRO A 79 -8.24 4.70 27.51
C PRO A 79 -7.75 5.51 26.30
N LYS A 80 -6.98 4.88 25.40
CA LYS A 80 -6.43 5.50 24.19
C LYS A 80 -6.95 4.78 22.95
N LEU A 81 -7.03 5.51 21.85
CA LEU A 81 -7.30 4.92 20.54
C LEU A 81 -6.19 3.94 20.16
N VAL A 82 -6.59 2.80 19.61
CA VAL A 82 -5.70 1.70 19.29
C VAL A 82 -5.51 1.62 17.78
N ALA A 83 -4.29 1.31 17.33
CA ALA A 83 -4.03 1.08 15.91
C ALA A 83 -4.56 -0.31 15.52
N SER A 84 -5.60 -0.35 14.68
CA SER A 84 -6.27 -1.60 14.32
C SER A 84 -5.39 -2.57 13.53
N CYS A 85 -4.39 -2.06 12.82
CA CYS A 85 -3.50 -2.87 11.99
C CYS A 85 -2.55 -3.78 12.78
N ALA A 86 -2.15 -3.38 13.99
CA ALA A 86 -1.15 -4.09 14.79
C ALA A 86 -1.77 -4.83 15.99
N MET A 87 -2.92 -4.36 16.49
CA MET A 87 -3.54 -4.95 17.67
C MET A 87 -4.24 -6.26 17.31
N PRO A 88 -3.89 -7.40 17.96
CA PRO A 88 -4.63 -8.63 17.80
C PRO A 88 -5.97 -8.57 18.52
N VAL A 89 -6.93 -9.30 17.98
CA VAL A 89 -8.28 -9.38 18.53
C VAL A 89 -8.31 -10.27 19.77
N MET A 90 -9.07 -9.86 20.79
CA MET A 90 -9.35 -10.65 21.99
C MET A 90 -10.85 -10.93 22.11
N ASP A 91 -11.20 -12.00 22.82
CA ASP A 91 -12.58 -12.42 23.00
C ASP A 91 -13.39 -11.40 23.82
N GLY A 92 -14.60 -11.11 23.36
CA GLY A 92 -15.45 -10.08 23.96
C GLY A 92 -14.91 -8.65 23.80
N MET A 93 -14.07 -8.40 22.79
CA MET A 93 -13.64 -7.04 22.46
C MET A 93 -14.75 -6.30 21.71
N GLU A 94 -15.04 -5.08 22.16
CA GLU A 94 -15.97 -4.16 21.51
C GLU A 94 -15.18 -3.07 20.79
N ILE A 95 -15.30 -3.05 19.47
CA ILE A 95 -14.60 -2.14 18.56
C ILE A 95 -15.62 -1.16 17.99
N MET A 96 -15.34 0.12 18.12
CA MET A 96 -16.15 1.20 17.56
C MET A 96 -15.32 2.00 16.56
N THR A 97 -15.79 2.07 15.32
CA THR A 97 -15.08 2.76 14.22
C THR A 97 -15.56 4.20 14.01
N ASP A 98 -16.79 4.52 14.41
CA ASP A 98 -17.47 5.75 13.96
C ASP A 98 -17.71 6.77 15.09
N THR A 99 -17.00 6.63 16.22
CA THR A 99 -17.12 7.56 17.34
C THR A 99 -16.54 8.94 16.99
N PRO A 100 -17.01 10.03 17.62
CA PRO A 100 -16.48 11.37 17.37
C PRO A 100 -14.98 11.47 17.70
N LYS A 101 -14.48 10.68 18.65
CA LYS A 101 -13.05 10.61 18.98
C LYS A 101 -12.24 10.01 17.83
N VAL A 102 -12.74 8.94 17.21
CA VAL A 102 -12.06 8.29 16.08
C VAL A 102 -12.04 9.20 14.86
N LYS A 103 -13.17 9.86 14.54
CA LYS A 103 -13.24 10.83 13.45
C LYS A 103 -12.22 11.96 13.62
N LYS A 104 -12.20 12.58 14.81
CA LYS A 104 -11.23 13.64 15.14
C LYS A 104 -9.77 13.16 15.05
N ALA A 105 -9.50 11.91 15.41
CA ALA A 105 -8.15 11.35 15.28
C ALA A 105 -7.74 11.13 13.82
N ARG A 106 -8.66 10.65 12.97
CA ARG A 106 -8.41 10.48 11.53
C ARG A 106 -8.20 11.83 10.83
N GLU A 107 -9.03 12.82 11.13
CA GLU A 107 -8.84 14.20 10.66
C GLU A 107 -7.47 14.75 11.05
N GLY A 108 -7.06 14.57 12.32
CA GLY A 108 -5.75 15.00 12.79
C GLY A 108 -4.58 14.31 12.07
N VAL A 109 -4.67 13.00 11.84
CA VAL A 109 -3.65 12.25 11.08
C VAL A 109 -3.57 12.76 9.65
N LEU A 110 -4.70 12.93 8.97
CA LEU A 110 -4.73 13.45 7.60
C LEU A 110 -4.17 14.88 7.52
N GLU A 111 -4.49 15.73 8.49
CA GLU A 111 -3.91 17.07 8.56
C GLU A 111 -2.38 17.00 8.65
N PHE A 112 -1.81 16.13 9.51
CA PHE A 112 -0.36 15.96 9.61
C PHE A 112 0.28 15.44 8.32
N LEU A 113 -0.40 14.56 7.59
CA LEU A 113 0.07 14.06 6.30
C LEU A 113 0.08 15.20 5.25
N LEU A 114 -0.97 16.02 5.21
CA LEU A 114 -1.14 17.09 4.23
C LEU A 114 -0.30 18.36 4.52
N VAL A 115 0.12 18.57 5.77
CA VAL A 115 1.00 19.68 6.17
C VAL A 115 2.24 19.75 5.28
N ASN A 116 2.93 18.62 5.11
CA ASN A 116 4.18 18.55 4.33
C ASN A 116 4.00 18.00 2.91
N HIS A 117 2.78 17.61 2.50
CA HIS A 117 2.52 17.09 1.16
C HIS A 117 2.37 18.24 0.15
N PRO A 118 3.02 18.18 -1.04
CA PRO A 118 2.94 19.23 -2.05
C PRO A 118 1.54 19.29 -2.69
N LEU A 119 1.18 20.45 -3.25
CA LEU A 119 -0.09 20.66 -3.96
C LEU A 119 0.03 20.24 -5.44
N ASP A 120 0.49 19.01 -5.65
CA ASP A 120 0.88 18.49 -6.96
C ASP A 120 -0.23 17.68 -7.64
N CYS A 121 -1.42 17.58 -7.06
CA CYS A 121 -2.52 16.76 -7.59
C CYS A 121 -2.78 16.94 -9.10
N PRO A 122 -2.80 18.16 -9.70
CA PRO A 122 -3.06 18.30 -11.13
C PRO A 122 -1.92 17.81 -12.04
N ILE A 123 -0.70 17.68 -11.51
CA ILE A 123 0.48 17.20 -12.24
C ILE A 123 0.91 15.80 -11.78
N CYS A 124 0.11 15.16 -10.95
CA CYS A 124 0.41 13.87 -10.37
C CYS A 124 -0.16 12.77 -11.27
N ASP A 125 0.67 11.82 -11.70
CA ASP A 125 0.21 10.70 -12.56
C ASP A 125 -0.87 9.83 -11.85
N GLN A 126 -0.81 9.75 -10.52
CA GLN A 126 -1.82 9.07 -9.69
C GLN A 126 -3.00 9.98 -9.28
N GLY A 127 -3.09 11.19 -9.82
CA GLY A 127 -4.23 12.07 -9.57
C GLY A 127 -5.53 11.39 -10.00
N GLY A 128 -6.50 11.29 -9.09
CA GLY A 128 -7.78 10.60 -9.35
C GLY A 128 -7.85 9.14 -8.91
N GLU A 129 -6.72 8.49 -8.60
CA GLU A 129 -6.67 7.12 -8.04
C GLU A 129 -5.85 7.04 -6.74
N CYS A 130 -5.51 8.19 -6.18
CA CYS A 130 -4.61 8.29 -5.03
C CYS A 130 -5.37 8.00 -3.72
N ASP A 131 -4.95 6.97 -2.98
CA ASP A 131 -5.52 6.63 -1.67
C ASP A 131 -5.56 7.85 -0.72
N LEU A 132 -4.53 8.71 -0.76
CA LEU A 132 -4.46 9.90 0.09
C LEU A 132 -5.52 10.93 -0.30
N GLN A 133 -5.80 11.09 -1.59
CA GLN A 133 -6.83 12.00 -2.09
C GLN A 133 -8.21 11.50 -1.67
N ASP A 134 -8.50 10.23 -1.87
CA ASP A 134 -9.80 9.63 -1.57
C ASP A 134 -10.08 9.64 -0.07
N GLN A 135 -9.10 9.24 0.75
CA GLN A 135 -9.25 9.26 2.20
C GLN A 135 -9.33 10.69 2.76
N ALA A 136 -8.63 11.66 2.15
CA ALA A 136 -8.78 13.06 2.52
C ALA A 136 -10.17 13.61 2.20
N MET A 137 -10.78 13.18 1.09
CA MET A 137 -12.14 13.58 0.73
C MET A 137 -13.20 12.95 1.63
N VAL A 138 -13.01 11.70 2.07
CA VAL A 138 -13.98 10.97 2.89
C VAL A 138 -13.85 11.26 4.39
N PHE A 139 -12.62 11.33 4.90
CA PHE A 139 -12.34 11.42 6.35
C PHE A 139 -11.59 12.71 6.75
N GLY A 140 -11.14 13.51 5.79
CA GLY A 140 -10.37 14.71 6.06
C GLY A 140 -11.23 15.91 6.47
N SER A 141 -10.57 16.89 7.07
CA SER A 141 -11.17 18.21 7.30
C SER A 141 -11.21 19.02 6.01
N ASP A 142 -12.24 19.83 5.81
CA ASP A 142 -12.41 20.67 4.60
C ASP A 142 -11.26 21.66 4.35
N ARG A 143 -10.50 22.03 5.39
CA ARG A 143 -9.46 23.08 5.32
C ARG A 143 -8.23 22.70 6.13
N GLY A 144 -7.05 22.89 5.55
CA GLY A 144 -5.78 22.83 6.29
C GLY A 144 -5.51 24.13 7.04
N ARG A 145 -4.93 24.02 8.24
CA ARG A 145 -4.53 25.19 9.07
C ARG A 145 -3.08 25.63 8.88
N PHE A 146 -2.32 24.90 8.06
CA PHE A 146 -0.89 25.10 7.89
C PHE A 146 -0.58 26.15 6.82
N TYR A 147 0.17 27.19 7.21
CA TYR A 147 0.54 28.31 6.35
C TYR A 147 2.06 28.48 6.17
N GLU A 148 2.87 27.61 6.76
CA GLU A 148 4.34 27.72 6.69
C GLU A 148 4.92 27.02 5.44
N TYR A 149 6.24 27.15 5.28
CA TYR A 149 6.97 26.48 4.21
C TYR A 149 6.91 24.96 4.37
N LYS A 150 6.43 24.30 3.31
CA LYS A 150 6.47 22.85 3.17
C LYS A 150 7.90 22.41 2.91
N ARG A 151 8.24 21.19 3.33
CA ARG A 151 9.53 20.60 2.97
C ARG A 151 9.52 20.20 1.49
N SER A 152 10.69 20.25 0.87
CA SER A 152 10.97 19.67 -0.44
C SER A 152 12.15 18.72 -0.30
N VAL A 153 12.11 17.62 -1.04
CA VAL A 153 13.11 16.56 -1.04
C VAL A 153 13.58 16.41 -2.49
N GLU A 154 14.87 16.12 -2.68
CA GLU A 154 15.43 15.85 -4.00
C GLU A 154 14.96 14.51 -4.54
N ASP A 155 14.73 14.45 -5.85
CA ASP A 155 14.28 13.24 -6.51
C ASP A 155 15.45 12.28 -6.76
N LYS A 156 15.29 11.02 -6.35
CA LYS A 156 16.34 10.00 -6.41
C LYS A 156 16.16 9.10 -7.62
N TYR A 157 17.21 8.93 -8.43
CA TYR A 157 17.13 8.04 -9.59
C TYR A 157 17.11 6.55 -9.18
N CYS A 158 15.94 5.91 -9.28
CA CYS A 158 15.74 4.48 -8.96
C CYS A 158 15.76 3.57 -10.20
N GLY A 159 16.01 4.10 -11.40
CA GLY A 159 16.10 3.32 -12.64
C GLY A 159 15.26 3.84 -13.81
N PRO A 160 15.21 3.10 -14.93
CA PRO A 160 14.46 3.51 -16.12
C PRO A 160 12.97 3.19 -16.07
N LEU A 161 12.54 2.23 -15.25
CA LEU A 161 11.13 1.81 -15.15
C LEU A 161 10.32 2.69 -14.20
N ILE A 162 10.95 3.15 -13.13
CA ILE A 162 10.31 3.86 -12.02
C ILE A 162 10.72 5.32 -12.06
N LYS A 163 9.73 6.20 -12.04
CA LYS A 163 9.89 7.64 -11.81
C LYS A 163 9.58 7.91 -10.34
N THR A 164 10.44 8.68 -9.69
CA THR A 164 10.32 9.02 -8.28
C THR A 164 10.13 10.52 -8.13
N ILE A 165 9.16 10.91 -7.31
CA ILE A 165 8.93 12.29 -6.88
C ILE A 165 8.81 12.27 -5.36
N MET A 166 9.93 12.45 -4.66
CA MET A 166 10.01 12.10 -3.24
C MET A 166 9.34 13.13 -2.32
N THR A 167 9.10 14.34 -2.82
CA THR A 167 8.31 15.38 -2.14
C THR A 167 6.90 14.89 -1.76
N ARG A 168 6.30 14.02 -2.59
CA ARG A 168 4.95 13.47 -2.41
C ARG A 168 4.90 12.34 -1.37
N CYS A 169 6.04 11.79 -0.97
CA CYS A 169 6.09 10.62 -0.10
C CYS A 169 5.63 10.95 1.35
N ILE A 170 4.73 10.12 1.88
CA ILE A 170 4.22 10.20 3.26
C ILE A 170 4.96 9.30 4.27
N HIS A 171 6.07 8.69 3.86
CA HIS A 171 6.87 7.73 4.65
C HIS A 171 6.08 6.56 5.24
N CYS A 172 5.16 5.99 4.47
CA CYS A 172 4.45 4.78 4.89
C CYS A 172 5.36 3.53 4.96
N THR A 173 6.58 3.61 4.39
CA THR A 173 7.61 2.55 4.26
C THR A 173 7.12 1.25 3.62
N ARG A 174 6.02 1.29 2.85
CA ARG A 174 5.47 0.11 2.16
C ARG A 174 6.43 -0.39 1.08
N CYS A 175 7.06 0.51 0.34
CA CYS A 175 8.06 0.20 -0.69
C CYS A 175 9.34 -0.43 -0.12
N VAL A 176 9.87 0.10 0.99
CA VAL A 176 11.06 -0.44 1.68
C VAL A 176 10.80 -1.88 2.15
N ARG A 177 9.62 -2.12 2.72
CA ARG A 177 9.22 -3.44 3.21
C ARG A 177 8.99 -4.42 2.07
N PHE A 178 8.38 -3.98 0.98
CA PHE A 178 8.27 -4.79 -0.23
C PHE A 178 9.63 -5.18 -0.80
N ALA A 179 10.55 -4.22 -0.90
CA ALA A 179 11.89 -4.46 -1.40
C ALA A 179 12.61 -5.54 -0.57
N THR A 180 12.51 -5.44 0.76
CA THR A 180 13.16 -6.38 1.69
C THR A 180 12.47 -7.75 1.72
N GLU A 181 11.14 -7.79 1.82
CA GLU A 181 10.38 -9.03 2.10
C GLU A 181 10.05 -9.83 0.84
N ILE A 182 9.67 -9.16 -0.25
CA ILE A 182 9.15 -9.81 -1.46
C ILE A 182 10.20 -9.80 -2.58
N ALA A 183 10.78 -8.63 -2.86
CA ALA A 183 11.80 -8.54 -3.90
C ALA A 183 13.14 -9.16 -3.47
N GLY A 184 13.37 -9.31 -2.15
CA GLY A 184 14.61 -9.86 -1.60
C GLY A 184 15.83 -8.97 -1.83
N VAL A 185 15.61 -7.67 -2.11
CA VAL A 185 16.66 -6.69 -2.40
C VAL A 185 16.56 -5.53 -1.41
N GLU A 186 17.61 -5.35 -0.61
CA GLU A 186 17.68 -4.31 0.44
C GLU A 186 18.19 -2.95 -0.09
N ASP A 187 17.76 -2.57 -1.29
CA ASP A 187 18.24 -1.34 -1.94
C ASP A 187 17.48 -0.09 -1.47
N LEU A 188 16.18 -0.24 -1.17
CA LEU A 188 15.36 0.85 -0.65
C LEU A 188 15.45 0.90 0.88
N GLY A 189 15.87 2.04 1.40
CA GLY A 189 15.96 2.29 2.83
C GLY A 189 15.27 3.58 3.25
N THR A 190 15.34 3.86 4.55
CA THR A 190 14.95 5.15 5.13
C THR A 190 16.21 5.85 5.61
N THR A 191 16.50 7.03 5.08
CA THR A 191 17.65 7.86 5.43
C THR A 191 17.17 9.11 6.18
N GLY A 192 17.95 9.59 7.14
CA GLY A 192 17.58 10.76 7.95
C GLY A 192 16.64 10.42 9.11
N ARG A 193 16.10 11.46 9.77
CA ARG A 193 15.21 11.33 10.93
C ARG A 193 14.24 12.50 11.02
N GLY A 194 13.05 12.26 11.57
CA GLY A 194 12.05 13.31 11.80
C GLY A 194 11.50 13.87 10.48
N ARG A 195 11.51 15.20 10.34
CA ARG A 195 11.01 15.90 9.15
C ARG A 195 11.88 15.66 7.92
N ASP A 196 13.18 15.47 8.10
CA ASP A 196 14.16 15.29 7.02
C ASP A 196 14.38 13.80 6.72
N THR A 197 13.37 12.99 7.00
CA THR A 197 13.35 11.58 6.61
C THR A 197 13.12 11.50 5.11
N GLU A 198 13.88 10.65 4.44
CA GLU A 198 13.77 10.38 3.02
C GLU A 198 13.73 8.87 2.78
N ILE A 199 12.96 8.45 1.79
CA ILE A 199 12.92 7.05 1.36
C ILE A 199 13.66 6.94 0.03
N GLY A 200 14.52 5.95 -0.10
CA GLY A 200 15.24 5.71 -1.34
C GLY A 200 16.54 4.95 -1.11
N THR A 201 17.37 4.91 -2.14
CA THR A 201 18.73 4.41 -2.06
C THR A 201 19.63 5.49 -1.46
N TYR A 202 20.59 5.09 -0.60
CA TYR A 202 21.56 6.04 -0.03
C TYR A 202 22.64 6.45 -1.05
N VAL A 203 23.08 5.49 -1.85
CA VAL A 203 23.95 5.69 -3.02
C VAL A 203 23.09 5.63 -4.27
N GLU A 204 23.42 6.39 -5.31
CA GLU A 204 22.76 6.29 -6.61
C GLU A 204 22.89 4.86 -7.16
N LYS A 205 21.86 4.05 -6.90
CA LYS A 205 21.75 2.66 -7.29
C LYS A 205 20.41 2.43 -7.94
N ILE A 206 20.42 1.71 -9.05
CA ILE A 206 19.23 1.30 -9.77
C ILE A 206 18.55 0.18 -8.97
N PHE A 207 17.23 0.26 -8.81
CA PHE A 207 16.43 -0.79 -8.18
C PHE A 207 16.30 -1.99 -9.14
N GLY A 208 17.30 -2.85 -9.14
CA GLY A 208 17.46 -3.96 -10.07
C GLY A 208 16.81 -5.25 -9.59
N SER A 209 15.48 -5.28 -9.49
CA SER A 209 14.70 -6.51 -9.21
C SER A 209 13.76 -6.83 -10.37
N GLU A 210 13.52 -8.12 -10.62
CA GLU A 210 12.50 -8.58 -11.57
C GLU A 210 11.08 -8.11 -11.22
N LEU A 211 10.80 -7.85 -9.93
CA LEU A 211 9.51 -7.38 -9.43
C LEU A 211 9.49 -5.87 -9.16
N SER A 212 10.47 -5.14 -9.68
CA SER A 212 10.64 -3.71 -9.40
C SER A 212 9.44 -2.85 -9.78
N GLY A 213 8.76 -3.18 -10.88
CA GLY A 213 7.56 -2.45 -11.33
C GLY A 213 6.39 -2.47 -10.33
N ASN A 214 6.27 -3.53 -9.53
CA ASN A 214 5.15 -3.69 -8.59
C ASN A 214 5.19 -2.71 -7.40
N VAL A 215 6.31 -1.99 -7.22
CA VAL A 215 6.41 -0.95 -6.18
C VAL A 215 5.49 0.24 -6.49
N VAL A 216 5.17 0.48 -7.77
CA VAL A 216 4.26 1.55 -8.21
C VAL A 216 2.86 1.30 -7.66
N ASP A 217 2.32 0.09 -7.85
CA ASP A 217 0.99 -0.29 -7.38
C ASP A 217 0.87 -0.29 -5.85
N LEU A 218 1.98 -0.53 -5.17
CA LEU A 218 2.02 -0.48 -3.72
C LEU A 218 2.01 0.95 -3.20
N CYS A 219 2.47 1.95 -3.94
CA CYS A 219 2.57 3.30 -3.41
C CYS A 219 1.17 3.91 -3.24
N PRO A 220 0.74 4.28 -2.01
CA PRO A 220 -0.57 4.90 -1.80
C PRO A 220 -0.63 6.37 -2.26
N VAL A 221 0.50 6.90 -2.75
CA VAL A 221 0.68 8.28 -3.18
C VAL A 221 1.57 8.31 -4.42
N GLY A 222 1.46 9.35 -5.23
CA GLY A 222 2.18 9.47 -6.50
C GLY A 222 3.67 9.80 -6.37
N ALA A 223 4.33 9.25 -5.36
CA ALA A 223 5.76 9.40 -5.12
C ALA A 223 6.59 8.39 -5.93
N ILE A 224 6.04 7.22 -6.24
CA ILE A 224 6.66 6.18 -7.06
C ILE A 224 5.67 5.88 -8.18
N THR A 225 5.96 6.35 -9.40
CA THR A 225 5.11 6.16 -10.58
C THR A 225 5.88 5.44 -11.68
N GLN A 226 5.16 4.91 -12.67
CA GLN A 226 5.79 4.26 -13.81
C GLN A 226 6.30 5.31 -14.80
N LYS A 227 7.59 5.25 -15.15
CA LYS A 227 8.22 6.24 -16.05
C LYS A 227 7.71 6.14 -17.48
N SER A 228 7.44 4.93 -17.97
CA SER A 228 6.96 4.70 -19.34
C SER A 228 5.54 5.20 -19.58
N TYR A 229 4.74 5.36 -18.51
CA TYR A 229 3.34 5.80 -18.57
C TYR A 229 3.17 7.26 -18.11
N SER A 230 4.25 7.94 -17.72
CA SER A 230 4.18 9.30 -17.17
C SER A 230 3.49 10.25 -18.15
N PHE A 231 2.40 10.88 -17.71
CA PHE A 231 1.59 11.85 -18.48
C PHE A 231 0.97 11.33 -19.80
N ALA A 232 1.00 10.03 -20.06
CA ALA A 232 0.50 9.49 -21.33
C ALA A 232 -1.04 9.43 -21.40
N VAL A 233 -1.70 9.28 -20.25
CA VAL A 233 -3.15 9.05 -20.18
C VAL A 233 -3.71 9.84 -18.99
N GLU A 234 -4.68 10.71 -19.25
CA GLU A 234 -5.56 11.22 -18.20
C GLU A 234 -6.52 10.08 -17.82
N LYS A 235 -6.41 9.57 -16.59
CA LYS A 235 -7.35 8.57 -16.06
C LYS A 235 -8.71 9.23 -15.84
N ASN A 236 -9.45 9.45 -16.91
CA ASN A 236 -10.83 9.90 -16.87
C ASN A 236 -11.68 8.79 -16.27
N ILE A 237 -12.56 9.17 -15.34
CA ILE A 237 -13.56 8.35 -14.62
C ILE A 237 -14.50 7.57 -15.58
N GLN A 238 -14.41 7.78 -16.91
CA GLN A 238 -15.23 7.12 -17.92
C GLN A 238 -14.65 5.84 -18.54
N SER A 239 -13.42 5.40 -18.22
CA SER A 239 -12.89 4.13 -18.74
C SER A 239 -13.34 2.93 -17.90
N ASP A 240 -14.65 2.69 -17.84
CA ASP A 240 -15.27 1.51 -17.21
C ASP A 240 -15.08 0.22 -18.02
N GLU A 241 -14.41 0.25 -19.17
CA GLU A 241 -14.01 -0.97 -19.90
C GLU A 241 -12.71 -1.56 -19.32
N TYR A 242 -12.77 -1.94 -18.05
CA TYR A 242 -11.76 -2.79 -17.44
C TYR A 242 -11.98 -4.23 -17.92
N LYS A 243 -11.28 -4.68 -18.97
CA LYS A 243 -11.26 -6.10 -19.33
C LYS A 243 -10.52 -6.88 -18.25
N LYS A 244 -11.26 -7.35 -17.23
CA LYS A 244 -10.76 -8.36 -16.30
C LYS A 244 -10.44 -9.62 -17.10
N SER A 245 -9.20 -10.08 -16.98
CA SER A 245 -8.65 -11.31 -17.53
C SER A 245 -7.99 -11.22 -18.91
N ALA A 246 -6.76 -10.69 -18.92
CA ALA A 246 -5.73 -11.22 -19.81
C ALA A 246 -4.65 -11.88 -18.95
N LEU A 247 -4.32 -13.14 -19.24
CA LEU A 247 -3.09 -13.73 -18.73
C LEU A 247 -1.92 -12.98 -19.35
N SER A 248 -0.90 -12.64 -18.55
CA SER A 248 0.28 -11.95 -19.08
C SER A 248 0.82 -12.72 -20.30
N PRO A 249 1.01 -12.07 -21.46
CA PRO A 249 1.41 -12.78 -22.66
C PRO A 249 2.80 -13.40 -22.50
N ARG A 250 2.85 -14.74 -22.58
CA ARG A 250 3.97 -15.64 -22.98
C ARG A 250 5.40 -15.43 -22.46
N ASN A 251 5.71 -14.44 -21.62
CA ASN A 251 7.09 -14.18 -21.21
C ASN A 251 7.54 -14.88 -19.93
N GLN A 252 6.64 -15.52 -19.18
CA GLN A 252 7.01 -16.30 -17.99
C GLN A 252 6.12 -17.55 -17.84
N PRO A 253 6.64 -18.68 -17.33
CA PRO A 253 5.88 -19.91 -17.10
C PRO A 253 4.87 -19.79 -15.94
N THR A 254 4.91 -18.68 -15.19
CA THR A 254 3.99 -18.38 -14.09
C THR A 254 2.76 -17.63 -14.60
N PHE A 255 1.57 -18.17 -14.34
CA PHE A 255 0.30 -17.55 -14.69
C PHE A 255 0.02 -16.35 -13.76
N CYS A 256 0.54 -15.18 -14.11
CA CYS A 256 0.15 -13.93 -13.48
C CYS A 256 -1.16 -13.42 -14.10
N ARG A 257 -2.18 -13.19 -13.26
CA ARG A 257 -3.39 -12.49 -13.68
C ARG A 257 -3.05 -11.01 -13.81
N ALA A 258 -3.12 -10.49 -15.03
CA ALA A 258 -3.00 -9.06 -15.29
C ALA A 258 -4.38 -8.49 -15.62
N SER A 259 -4.61 -7.26 -15.18
CA SER A 259 -5.64 -6.40 -15.75
C SER A 259 -4.97 -5.49 -16.76
N ALA A 260 -5.37 -5.59 -18.02
CA ALA A 260 -4.88 -4.71 -19.06
C ALA A 260 -5.85 -3.54 -19.21
N PHE A 261 -5.33 -2.32 -19.14
CA PHE A 261 -5.96 -1.19 -19.77
C PHE A 261 -5.65 -1.29 -21.27
N GLU A 262 -6.61 -1.75 -22.06
CA GLU A 262 -6.52 -1.63 -23.51
C GLU A 262 -6.89 -0.20 -23.90
N GLU A 263 -5.90 0.64 -24.14
CA GLU A 263 -6.09 1.71 -25.11
C GLU A 263 -5.97 1.10 -26.52
N LEU A 264 -6.94 1.40 -27.39
CA LEU A 264 -6.81 1.29 -28.84
C LEU A 264 -5.72 2.25 -29.35
N VAL A 265 -4.47 2.08 -28.93
CA VAL A 265 -3.32 2.74 -29.54
C VAL A 265 -2.76 1.72 -30.53
N SER A 266 -3.33 1.75 -31.73
CA SER A 266 -2.67 1.27 -32.93
C SER A 266 -1.29 1.94 -33.01
N PHE A 267 -0.25 1.23 -32.58
CA PHE A 267 1.14 1.59 -32.81
C PHE A 267 1.45 1.43 -34.32
N ASP A 268 0.96 2.36 -35.13
CA ASP A 268 1.59 2.66 -36.41
C ASP A 268 2.79 3.57 -36.11
N VAL A 269 3.90 2.94 -35.72
CA VAL A 269 5.21 3.61 -35.70
C VAL A 269 5.58 3.93 -37.15
N LYS A 270 5.12 5.07 -37.67
CA LYS A 270 5.77 5.69 -38.82
C LYS A 270 6.95 6.50 -38.30
N PRO A 271 8.20 6.10 -38.59
CA PRO A 271 9.36 6.89 -38.21
C PRO A 271 9.31 8.21 -38.98
N LYS A 272 9.17 9.34 -38.26
CA LYS A 272 9.50 10.65 -38.84
C LYS A 272 11.02 10.69 -38.99
N GLN A 273 11.51 10.39 -40.18
CA GLN A 273 12.87 10.75 -40.57
C GLN A 273 12.98 12.28 -40.48
N ALA A 274 13.93 12.72 -39.66
CA ALA A 274 14.40 14.09 -39.67
C ALA A 274 15.18 14.31 -40.97
N GLU A 275 14.60 15.02 -41.93
CA GLU A 275 15.35 15.60 -43.04
C GLU A 275 15.89 16.97 -42.59
N LEU A 276 17.18 16.97 -42.28
CA LEU A 276 18.06 18.12 -42.24
C LEU A 276 18.78 18.16 -43.61
N GLN A 277 18.82 19.35 -44.23
CA GLN A 277 19.71 19.80 -45.31
C GLN A 277 19.33 19.44 -46.76
N HIS A 278 18.69 20.38 -47.48
CA HIS A 278 19.36 21.30 -48.41
C HIS A 278 18.42 22.43 -48.87
#